data_AF-A0A5E6NV66-F1
#
_entry.id   AF-A0A5E6NV66-F1
#
_cell.length_a   1.000
_cell.length_b   1.000
_cell.length_c   1.000
_cell.angle_alpha   90.00
_cell.angle_beta   90.00
_cell.angle_gamma   90.00
#
_symmetry.space_group_name_H-M   'P 1'
#
loop_
_entity.id
_entity.type
_entity.pdbx_description
1 polymer ?
#
loop_
_entity_poly.entity_id
_entity_poly.type
_entity_poly.pdbx_seq_one_letter_code
_entity_poly.pdbx_strand_id
1 'polypeptide(L)' 'MLIDINGDGLPDRVFDRNPKTEQKGFFVYLNTGNGFDNGKQWQSNLGGDEIGKTTQRTKRQILYVD' A
#
# COMPACT_ATOMS: atom_id res chain seq x y z
N MET A 1 -4.21 -13.82 3.67
CA MET A 1 -4.50 -14.76 2.56
C MET A 1 -3.19 -15.44 2.15
N LEU A 2 -3.28 -16.64 1.55
CA LEU A 2 -2.13 -17.33 0.95
C LEU A 2 -2.35 -17.44 -0.56
N ILE A 3 -1.42 -16.90 -1.35
CA ILE A 3 -1.50 -16.84 -2.82
C ILE A 3 -0.08 -16.76 -3.38
N ASP A 4 0.20 -17.47 -4.47
CA ASP A 4 1.44 -17.29 -5.24
C ASP A 4 1.30 -16.01 -6.08
N ILE A 5 2.05 -14.96 -5.72
CA ILE A 5 1.93 -13.63 -6.35
C ILE A 5 3.06 -13.34 -7.34
N ASN A 6 4.17 -14.08 -7.27
CA ASN A 6 5.35 -13.87 -8.11
C ASN A 6 5.55 -14.97 -9.17
N GLY A 7 4.75 -16.04 -9.13
CA GLY A 7 4.74 -17.13 -10.11
C GLY A 7 5.83 -18.17 -9.90
N ASP A 8 6.37 -18.32 -8.69
CA ASP A 8 7.45 -19.28 -8.39
C ASP A 8 6.95 -20.66 -7.92
N GLY A 9 5.63 -20.84 -7.79
CA GLY A 9 5.01 -22.08 -7.37
C GLY A 9 4.96 -22.26 -5.84
N LEU A 10 5.37 -21.27 -5.06
CA LEU A 10 5.28 -21.27 -3.60
C LEU A 10 4.19 -20.28 -3.12
N PRO A 11 3.34 -20.67 -2.14
CA PRO A 11 2.34 -19.74 -1.62
C PRO A 11 2.97 -18.62 -0.77
N ASP A 12 2.66 -17.36 -1.11
CA ASP A 12 3.07 -16.16 -0.36
C ASP A 12 2.02 -15.72 0.66
N ARG A 13 2.43 -14.94 1.66
CA ARG A 13 1.49 -14.37 2.65
C ARG A 13 1.16 -12.92 2.30
N VAL A 14 -0.13 -12.62 2.32
CA VAL A 14 -0.64 -11.27 2.06
C VAL A 14 -1.58 -10.82 3.18
N PHE A 15 -1.38 -9.59 3.65
CA PHE A 15 -2.07 -8.96 4.78
C PHE A 15 -2.61 -7.56 4.42
N ASP A 16 -3.70 -7.17 5.08
CA ASP A 16 -4.30 -5.82 5.02
C ASP A 16 -3.69 -4.85 6.05
N ARG A 17 -2.73 -5.35 6.84
CA ARG A 17 -1.94 -4.61 7.83
C ARG A 17 -0.62 -5.30 8.10
N ASN A 18 0.34 -4.56 8.63
CA ASN A 18 1.60 -5.12 9.07
C ASN A 18 1.35 -6.07 10.26
N PRO A 19 1.77 -7.34 10.21
CA PRO A 19 1.53 -8.30 11.29
C PRO A 19 2.35 -8.01 12.57
N LYS A 20 3.38 -7.14 12.50
CA LYS A 20 4.20 -6.76 13.66
C LYS A 20 3.78 -5.43 14.26
N THR A 21 3.43 -4.45 13.43
CA THR A 21 3.16 -3.07 13.87
C THR A 21 1.69 -2.68 13.79
N GLU A 22 0.83 -3.55 13.24
CA GLU A 22 -0.59 -3.31 12.96
C GLU A 22 -0.88 -2.13 12.01
N GLN A 23 0.16 -1.53 11.42
CA GLN A 23 0.01 -0.45 10.44
C GLN A 23 -0.87 -0.92 9.27
N LYS A 24 -1.95 -0.20 8.99
CA LYS A 24 -2.81 -0.50 7.83
C LYS A 24 -2.03 -0.36 6.52
N GLY A 25 -2.29 -1.26 5.58
CA GLY A 25 -1.63 -1.27 4.28
C GLY A 25 -1.64 -2.66 3.65
N PHE A 26 -1.39 -2.74 2.35
CA PHE A 26 -1.21 -4.02 1.67
C PHE A 26 0.23 -4.49 1.86
N PHE A 27 0.43 -5.55 2.64
CA PHE A 27 1.73 -6.15 2.92
C PHE A 27 1.84 -7.53 2.29
N VAL A 28 2.97 -7.76 1.61
CA VAL A 28 3.30 -9.04 0.96
C VAL A 28 4.59 -9.57 1.55
N TYR A 29 4.57 -10.83 1.97
CA TYR A 29 5.74 -11.57 2.46
C TYR A 29 5.99 -12.73 1.50
N LEU A 30 7.09 -12.67 0.77
CA LEU A 30 7.43 -13.67 -0.25
C LEU A 30 7.96 -14.93 0.42
N ASN A 31 7.47 -16.08 -0.05
CA ASN A 31 8.00 -17.37 0.33
C ASN A 31 9.29 -17.65 -0.45
N THR A 32 10.35 -18.07 0.25
CA THR A 32 11.67 -18.32 -0.33
C THR A 32 12.02 -19.81 -0.41
N GLY A 33 11.07 -20.68 -0.05
CA GLY A 33 11.30 -22.12 0.16
C GLY A 33 11.95 -22.46 1.50
N ASN A 34 12.59 -21.49 2.17
CA ASN A 34 13.21 -21.63 3.49
C ASN A 34 12.53 -20.78 4.58
N GLY A 35 11.36 -20.22 4.27
CA GLY A 35 10.66 -19.26 5.12
C GLY A 35 10.20 -18.05 4.32
N PHE A 36 9.90 -16.96 5.03
CA PHE A 36 9.38 -15.73 4.43
C PHE A 36 10.41 -14.61 4.51
N ASP A 37 10.40 -13.71 3.52
CA ASP A 37 11.18 -12.47 3.60
C ASP A 37 10.67 -11.52 4.70
N ASN A 38 11.26 -10.33 4.78
CA ASN A 38 10.90 -9.34 5.81
C ASN A 38 9.52 -8.70 5.61
N GLY A 39 8.83 -9.00 4.52
CA GLY A 39 7.60 -8.35 4.12
C GLY A 39 7.82 -6.95 3.57
N LYS A 40 7.08 -6.62 2.51
CA LYS A 40 7.09 -5.29 1.88
C LYS A 40 5.69 -4.71 1.86
N GLN A 41 5.59 -3.43 2.19
CA GLN A 41 4.37 -2.67 1.97
C GLN A 41 4.29 -2.28 0.50
N TRP A 42 3.30 -2.81 -0.20
CA TRP A 42 3.07 -2.50 -1.61
C TRP A 42 2.09 -1.33 -1.77
N GLN A 43 1.17 -1.16 -0.81
CA GLN A 43 0.27 0.00 -0.79
C GLN A 43 0.03 0.48 0.63
N SER A 44 0.28 1.76 0.89
CA SER A 44 0.03 2.40 2.19
C SER A 44 -1.39 2.92 2.34
N ASN A 45 -2.01 3.34 1.24
CA ASN A 45 -3.31 3.99 1.25
C ASN A 45 -4.36 2.99 0.76
N LEU A 46 -5.04 2.33 1.70
CA LEU A 46 -6.19 1.44 1.41
C LEU A 46 -7.51 2.20 1.27
N GLY A 47 -7.46 3.52 1.01
CA GLY A 47 -8.65 4.33 0.66
C GLY A 47 -9.50 4.86 1.82
N GLY A 48 -8.93 5.05 3.02
CA GLY A 48 -9.69 5.49 4.20
C GLY A 48 -9.98 6.99 4.30
N ASP A 49 -9.06 7.89 3.93
CA ASP A 49 -9.13 9.29 4.41
C ASP A 49 -8.76 10.38 3.37
N GLU A 50 -8.54 10.04 2.10
CA GLU A 50 -8.02 11.00 1.11
C GLU A 50 -9.05 11.53 0.10
N ILE A 51 -10.28 10.99 0.07
CA ILE A 51 -11.34 11.47 -0.82
C ILE A 51 -12.02 12.79 -0.36
N GLY A 52 -11.64 13.32 0.82
CA GLY A 52 -12.23 14.55 1.41
C GLY A 52 -11.27 15.74 1.59
N LYS A 53 -9.99 15.64 1.21
CA LYS A 53 -8.98 16.70 1.45
C LYS A 53 -8.42 17.37 0.19
N THR A 54 -9.04 17.18 -0.97
CA THR A 54 -8.55 17.79 -2.24
C THR A 54 -9.09 19.20 -2.52
N THR A 55 -9.83 19.84 -1.61
CA THR A 55 -10.37 21.21 -1.83
C THR A 55 -9.54 22.34 -1.18
N GLN A 56 -8.27 22.11 -0.82
CA GLN A 56 -7.38 23.21 -0.39
C GLN A 56 -5.97 23.17 -0.99
N ARG A 57 -5.82 22.69 -2.23
CA ARG A 57 -4.64 23.06 -3.02
C ARG A 57 -5.02 23.87 -4.23
N THR A 58 -4.45 25.07 -4.26
CA THR A 58 -4.43 26.07 -5.34
C THR A 58 -5.55 27.10 -5.32
N LYS A 59 -5.43 28.09 -4.41
CA LYS A 59 -5.70 29.49 -4.77
C LYS A 59 -4.76 29.80 -5.95
N ARG A 60 -5.18 29.51 -7.19
CA ARG A 60 -4.51 30.06 -8.38
C ARG A 60 -4.85 31.54 -8.38
N GLN A 61 -3.93 32.37 -7.90
CA GLN A 61 -3.93 33.79 -8.19
C GLN A 61 -3.65 33.94 -9.68
N ILE A 62 -4.70 33.80 -10.48
CA ILE A 62 -4.72 34.23 -11.87
C ILE A 62 -4.99 35.73 -11.80
N LEU A 63 -3.94 36.53 -11.83
CA LEU A 63 -4.06 37.94 -12.15
C LEU A 63 -3.98 38.05 -13.68
N TYR A 64 -5.14 37.99 -14.35
CA TYR A 64 -5.27 38.73 -15.60
C TYR A 64 -5.66 40.15 -15.19
N VAL A 65 -4.79 41.10 -15.49
CA VAL A 65 -5.17 42.50 -15.67
C VAL A 65 -4.85 42.83 -17.12
N ASP A 66 -5.89 43.26 -17.80
CA ASP A 66 -5.94 43.95 -19.08
C ASP A 66 -5.03 45.20 -19.11
#